data_AF-A0A9E5CLM0-F1
#
_entry.id   AF-A0A9E5CLM0-F1
#
_cell.length_a   1.000
_cell.length_b   1.000
_cell.length_c   1.000
_cell.angle_alpha   90.00
_cell.angle_beta   90.00
_cell.angle_gamma   90.00
#
_symmetry.space_group_name_H-M   'P 1'
#
loop_
_entity.id
_entity.type
_entity.pdbx_description
1 polymer ?
#
loop_
_entity_poly.entity_id
_entity_poly.type
_entity_poly.pdbx_seq_one_letter_code
_entity_poly.pdbx_strand_id
1 'polypeptide(L)'
;MNNDSVQKYLFDLNGYLILEDVLSQDEVSQLNRLIDEQGLPAPGLTTKEARFGSSTPELGGNSAAGFLEWGEEFCNLLDHDRVMDTLRWVLGDGFRVDHL
;
A
#
# COMPACT_ATOMS: atom_id res chain seq x y z
N MET A 1 -14.41 -22.32 12.75
CA MET A 1 -13.81 -22.25 11.40
C MET A 1 -12.54 -21.44 11.54
N ASN A 2 -11.40 -21.94 11.06
CA ASN A 2 -10.17 -21.16 11.06
C ASN A 2 -10.39 -19.92 10.18
N ASN A 3 -10.02 -18.74 10.68
CA ASN A 3 -10.22 -17.47 10.00
C ASN A 3 -9.67 -17.52 8.56
N ASP A 4 -8.49 -18.13 8.40
CA ASP A 4 -7.82 -18.31 7.13
C ASP A 4 -8.68 -19.05 6.10
N SER A 5 -9.30 -20.19 6.47
CA SER A 5 -10.12 -20.95 5.51
C SER A 5 -11.33 -20.16 5.00
N VAL A 6 -11.90 -19.29 5.85
CA VAL A 6 -13.00 -18.41 5.45
C VAL A 6 -12.49 -17.30 4.54
N GLN A 7 -11.35 -16.68 4.86
CA GLN A 7 -10.72 -15.66 4.00
C GLN A 7 -10.38 -16.21 2.61
N LYS A 8 -9.86 -17.44 2.54
CA LYS A 8 -9.58 -18.10 1.25
C LYS A 8 -10.83 -18.30 0.43
N TYR A 9 -11.88 -18.83 1.05
CA TYR A 9 -13.17 -19.01 0.40
C TYR A 9 -13.78 -17.68 -0.09
N LEU A 10 -13.73 -16.62 0.72
CA LEU A 10 -14.25 -15.30 0.34
C LEU A 10 -13.47 -14.68 -0.81
N PHE A 11 -12.15 -14.81 -0.81
CA PHE A 11 -11.33 -14.34 -1.92
C PHE A 11 -11.64 -15.10 -3.21
N ASP A 12 -11.74 -16.44 -3.15
CA ASP A 12 -12.08 -17.27 -4.33
C ASP A 12 -13.46 -16.90 -4.91
N LEU A 13 -14.42 -16.54 -4.05
CA LEU A 13 -15.76 -16.14 -4.46
C LEU A 13 -15.82 -14.71 -5.02
N ASN A 14 -15.15 -13.76 -4.35
CA ASN A 14 -15.32 -12.34 -4.61
C ASN A 14 -14.26 -11.75 -5.55
N GLY A 15 -13.10 -12.42 -5.69
CA GLY A 15 -11.92 -11.88 -6.35
C GLY A 15 -11.18 -10.81 -5.55
N TYR A 16 -11.57 -10.56 -4.29
CA TYR A 16 -10.91 -9.63 -3.37
C TYR A 16 -11.07 -10.08 -1.92
N LEU A 17 -10.19 -9.58 -1.05
CA LEU A 17 -10.23 -9.79 0.40
C LEU A 17 -9.99 -8.45 1.11
N ILE A 18 -10.74 -8.19 2.19
CA ILE A 18 -10.54 -7.03 3.06
C ILE A 18 -9.85 -7.51 4.33
N LEU A 19 -8.68 -6.94 4.63
CA LEU A 19 -7.98 -7.11 5.89
C LEU A 19 -8.24 -5.87 6.74
N GLU A 20 -9.09 -6.00 7.75
CA GLU A 20 -9.48 -4.86 8.60
C GLU A 20 -8.36 -4.48 9.58
N ASP A 21 -8.26 -3.18 9.83
CA ASP A 21 -7.38 -2.58 10.84
C ASP A 21 -5.92 -2.98 10.74
N VAL A 22 -5.39 -3.32 9.54
CA VAL A 22 -3.99 -3.76 9.34
C VAL A 22 -3.00 -2.84 10.06
N LEU A 23 -3.20 -1.53 9.88
CA LEU A 23 -2.46 -0.47 10.54
C LEU A 23 -3.24 0.04 11.76
N SER A 24 -2.54 0.31 12.84
CA SER A 24 -3.07 1.02 14.00
C SER A 24 -3.36 2.49 13.68
N GLN A 25 -4.17 3.12 14.53
CA GLN A 25 -4.49 4.54 14.38
C GLN A 25 -3.24 5.45 14.46
N ASP A 26 -2.24 5.05 15.25
CA ASP A 26 -0.99 5.79 15.41
C ASP A 26 -0.13 5.69 14.15
N GLU A 27 -0.01 4.50 13.57
CA GLU A 27 0.71 4.28 12.29
C GLU A 27 0.05 5.07 11.15
N VAL A 28 -1.28 5.04 11.04
CA VAL A 28 -2.01 5.85 10.06
C VAL A 28 -1.75 7.35 10.28
N SER A 29 -1.75 7.81 11.52
CA SER A 29 -1.48 9.21 11.85
C SER A 29 -0.05 9.64 11.50
N GLN A 30 0.93 8.74 11.68
CA GLN A 30 2.32 8.97 11.34
C GLN A 30 2.51 9.04 9.81
N LEU A 31 1.96 8.08 9.07
CA LEU A 31 2.01 8.07 7.60
C LEU A 31 1.36 9.31 7.00
N ASN A 32 0.20 9.73 7.51
CA ASN A 32 -0.47 10.95 7.05
C ASN A 32 0.41 12.19 7.25
N ARG A 33 1.10 12.29 8.40
CA ARG A 33 2.04 13.41 8.64
C ARG A 33 3.17 13.42 7.61
N LEU A 34 3.76 12.26 7.30
CA LEU A 34 4.82 12.15 6.31
C LEU A 34 4.35 12.53 4.90
N ILE A 35 3.08 12.24 4.56
CA ILE A 35 2.45 12.69 3.31
C ILE A 35 2.29 14.22 3.32
N ASP A 36 1.81 14.80 4.42
CA ASP A 36 1.61 16.25 4.54
C ASP A 36 2.93 17.03 4.38
N GLU A 37 4.04 16.48 4.90
CA GLU A 37 5.39 17.05 4.78
C GLU A 37 5.90 17.16 3.33
N GLN A 38 5.33 16.39 2.40
CA GLN A 38 5.68 16.46 0.99
C GLN A 38 5.11 17.71 0.29
N GLY A 39 4.18 18.44 0.92
CA GLY A 39 3.60 19.65 0.37
C GLY A 39 2.86 19.43 -0.95
N LEU A 40 2.17 18.28 -1.08
CA LEU A 40 1.47 17.90 -2.30
C LEU A 40 0.34 18.89 -2.64
N PRO A 41 0.08 19.15 -3.93
CA PRO A 41 -1.05 19.96 -4.34
C PRO A 41 -2.38 19.26 -3.99
N ALA A 42 -3.46 20.04 -3.88
CA ALA A 42 -4.79 19.46 -3.75
C ALA A 42 -5.10 18.54 -4.94
N PRO A 43 -5.59 17.31 -4.71
CA PRO A 43 -5.86 16.37 -5.79
C PRO A 43 -6.97 16.89 -6.70
N GLY A 44 -6.76 16.78 -8.01
CA GLY A 44 -7.78 17.08 -9.01
C GLY A 44 -8.81 15.96 -9.14
N LEU A 45 -9.75 16.12 -10.08
CA LEU A 45 -10.82 15.14 -10.31
C LEU A 45 -10.41 14.03 -11.28
N THR A 46 -9.29 14.18 -11.99
CA THR A 46 -8.78 13.15 -12.90
C THR A 46 -7.81 12.21 -12.20
N THR A 47 -7.70 10.97 -12.69
CA THR A 47 -6.74 9.98 -12.19
C THR A 47 -5.30 10.51 -12.19
N LYS A 48 -4.94 11.33 -13.18
CA LYS A 48 -3.58 11.88 -13.28
C LYS A 48 -3.31 12.93 -12.20
N GLU A 49 -4.30 13.77 -11.91
CA GLU A 49 -4.18 14.84 -10.91
C GLU A 49 -4.31 14.35 -9.47
N ALA A 50 -4.89 13.17 -9.27
CA ALA A 50 -4.99 12.53 -7.96
C ALA A 50 -3.82 11.59 -7.62
N ARG A 51 -2.90 11.32 -8.57
CA ARG A 51 -1.73 10.47 -8.36
C ARG A 51 -0.62 11.23 -7.63
N PHE A 52 0.03 10.55 -6.69
CA PHE A 52 1.18 11.03 -5.94
C PHE A 52 2.08 9.86 -5.53
N GLY A 53 3.30 10.17 -5.09
CA GLY A 53 4.22 9.18 -4.51
C GLY A 53 4.82 8.17 -5.49
N SER A 54 4.70 8.39 -6.80
CA SER A 54 5.30 7.51 -7.81
C SER A 54 6.80 7.78 -7.97
N SER A 55 7.57 6.76 -8.38
CA SER A 55 8.94 6.94 -8.90
C SER A 55 8.98 7.44 -10.35
N THR A 56 7.84 7.40 -11.06
CA THR A 56 7.75 7.73 -12.48
C THR A 56 7.27 9.17 -12.69
N PRO A 57 8.05 10.03 -13.38
CA PRO A 57 7.66 11.43 -13.56
C PRO A 57 6.30 11.64 -14.25
N GLU A 58 5.97 10.79 -15.23
CA GLU A 58 4.70 10.84 -15.98
C GLU A 58 3.46 10.54 -15.11
N LEU A 59 3.69 9.91 -13.96
CA LEU A 59 2.68 9.51 -12.97
C LEU A 59 2.64 10.45 -11.77
N GLY A 60 3.24 11.64 -11.88
CA GLY A 60 3.31 12.60 -10.77
C GLY A 60 4.43 12.30 -9.78
N GLY A 61 5.38 11.46 -10.18
CA GLY A 61 6.58 11.20 -9.39
C GLY A 61 7.54 12.38 -9.38
N ASN A 62 8.01 12.71 -8.18
CA ASN A 62 8.96 13.80 -7.93
C ASN A 62 10.32 13.29 -7.41
N SER A 63 10.47 11.98 -7.25
CA SER A 63 11.65 11.34 -6.70
C SER A 63 12.01 10.04 -7.45
N ALA A 64 13.22 9.53 -7.25
CA ALA A 64 13.71 8.36 -7.97
C ALA A 64 13.13 7.06 -7.41
N ALA A 65 12.78 7.02 -6.13
CA ALA A 65 12.17 5.86 -5.47
C ALA A 65 10.73 6.10 -4.97
N GLY A 66 10.08 7.20 -5.39
CA GLY A 66 8.70 7.50 -5.05
C GLY A 66 8.51 7.72 -3.54
N PHE A 67 7.44 7.15 -2.99
CA PHE A 67 7.10 7.24 -1.57
C PHE A 67 8.11 6.55 -0.64
N LEU A 68 9.01 5.70 -1.16
CA LEU A 68 10.05 5.07 -0.34
C LEU A 68 11.07 6.08 0.19
N GLU A 69 11.10 7.29 -0.37
CA GLU A 69 11.94 8.38 0.15
C GLU A 69 11.24 9.18 1.27
N TRP A 70 9.98 8.87 1.60
CA TRP A 70 9.16 9.66 2.53
C TRP A 70 9.32 9.24 4.00
N GLY A 71 10.03 8.15 4.27
CA GLY A 71 10.29 7.66 5.63
C GLY A 71 10.44 6.15 5.69
N GLU A 72 11.07 5.66 6.76
CA GLU A 72 11.19 4.22 7.03
C GLU A 72 9.82 3.58 7.23
N GLU A 73 8.86 4.34 7.73
CA GLU A 73 7.47 3.94 7.94
C GLU A 73 6.79 3.48 6.66
N PHE A 74 7.10 4.11 5.52
CA PHE A 74 6.60 3.68 4.22
C PHE A 74 7.30 2.41 3.71
N CYS A 75 8.59 2.24 4.01
CA CYS A 75 9.31 1.01 3.72
C CYS A 75 8.75 -0.18 4.52
N ASN A 76 8.40 0.05 5.79
CA ASN A 76 7.80 -0.96 6.69
C ASN A 76 6.42 -1.46 6.24
N LEU A 77 5.76 -0.76 5.29
CA LEU A 77 4.52 -1.24 4.68
C LEU A 77 4.76 -2.38 3.68
N LEU A 78 5.96 -2.45 3.07
CA LEU A 78 6.24 -3.40 1.99
C LEU A 78 6.23 -4.85 2.45
N ASP A 79 6.67 -5.09 3.68
CA ASP A 79 6.81 -6.41 4.30
C ASP A 79 5.99 -6.57 5.58
N HIS A 80 4.92 -5.78 5.72
CA HIS A 80 4.08 -5.76 6.91
C HIS A 80 3.51 -7.17 7.24
N ASP A 81 3.84 -7.69 8.42
CA ASP A 81 3.54 -9.07 8.86
C ASP A 81 2.08 -9.49 8.64
N ARG A 82 1.14 -8.59 8.93
CA ARG A 82 -0.30 -8.85 8.78
C ARG A 82 -0.78 -9.04 7.33
N VAL A 83 0.03 -8.66 6.35
CA VAL A 83 -0.29 -8.71 4.91
C VAL A 83 0.53 -9.78 4.21
N MET A 84 1.76 -10.04 4.66
CA MET A 84 2.71 -10.94 4.00
C MET A 84 2.20 -12.37 3.86
N ASP A 85 1.56 -12.93 4.88
CA ASP A 85 0.99 -14.28 4.81
C ASP A 85 -0.16 -14.36 3.78
N THR A 86 -0.98 -13.31 3.70
CA THR A 86 -2.06 -13.21 2.71
C THR A 86 -1.47 -13.09 1.30
N LEU A 87 -0.49 -12.22 1.08
CA LEU A 87 0.16 -12.05 -0.23
C LEU A 87 0.85 -13.34 -0.68
N ARG A 88 1.58 -14.02 0.21
CA ARG A 88 2.24 -15.29 -0.12
C ARG A 88 1.24 -16.35 -0.54
N TRP A 89 0.10 -16.43 0.14
CA TRP A 89 -0.95 -17.38 -0.24
C TRP A 89 -1.63 -17.01 -1.57
N VAL A 90 -1.88 -15.71 -1.84
CA VAL A 90 -2.54 -15.25 -3.08
C VAL A 90 -1.61 -15.29 -4.29
N LEU A 91 -0.37 -14.83 -4.15
CA LEU A 91 0.59 -14.64 -5.25
C LEU A 91 1.58 -15.80 -5.40
N GLY A 92 1.70 -16.67 -4.39
CA GLY A 92 2.71 -17.71 -4.33
C GLY A 92 4.07 -17.21 -3.82
N ASP A 93 5.05 -18.10 -3.78
CA ASP A 93 6.41 -17.75 -3.34
C ASP A 93 7.17 -16.91 -4.39
N GLY A 94 8.00 -15.98 -3.92
CA GLY A 94 8.87 -15.16 -4.78
C GLY A 94 8.20 -13.94 -5.42
N PHE A 95 7.06 -13.49 -4.88
CA PHE A 95 6.48 -12.21 -5.28
C PHE A 95 7.43 -11.05 -4.99
N ARG A 96 7.30 -9.98 -5.78
CA ARG A 96 8.13 -8.78 -5.70
C ARG A 96 7.27 -7.54 -5.94
N VAL A 97 7.78 -6.39 -5.52
CA VAL A 97 7.21 -5.10 -5.90
C VAL A 97 7.32 -4.94 -7.42
N ASP A 98 6.21 -4.61 -8.07
CA ASP A 98 6.13 -4.46 -9.53
C ASP A 98 6.23 -2.98 -9.96
N HIS A 99 5.73 -2.06 -9.12
CA HIS A 99 5.69 -0.63 -9.39
C HIS A 99 6.06 0.16 -8.13
N LEU A 100 6.85 1.22 -8.31
CA LEU A 100 7.17 2.25 -7.32
C LEU A 100 6.75 3.62 -7.84
#